data_AF-A0A1H7T8Z1-F1
#
_entry.id   AF-A0A1H7T8Z1-F1
#
_cell.length_a   1.000
_cell.length_b   1.000
_cell.length_c   1.000
_cell.angle_alpha   90.00
_cell.angle_beta   90.00
_cell.angle_gamma   90.00
#
_symmetry.space_group_name_H-M   'P 1'
#
loop_
_entity.id
_entity.type
_entity.pdbx_description
1 polymer ?
#
loop_
_entity_poly.entity_id
_entity_poly.type
_entity_poly.pdbx_seq_one_letter_code
_entity_poly.pdbx_strand_id
1 'polypeptide(L)'
;MGGGTLRITDLSALRPENFKLRNTKFLMDDSLHYDVQTHESRQQLRHSIWVVRNGDIRRVLEDFPRDEPVHDQCASWMHAVVGKHFFPDANHRTAIALLRQLLVENGINPGQWSPERTRQARDESHRVRREIEPIRLDTLYVRDELWDVWKRYFEDVFEPEPLEKS
;
A
#
# COMPACT_ATOMS: atom_id res chain seq x y z
N MET A 1 19.46 -9.95 -25.09
CA MET A 1 18.31 -10.42 -24.30
C MET A 1 17.51 -9.20 -23.93
N GLY A 2 16.28 -9.05 -24.45
CA GLY A 2 15.46 -7.87 -24.19
C GLY A 2 15.08 -7.84 -22.71
N GLY A 3 15.74 -6.98 -21.93
CA GLY A 3 15.40 -6.73 -20.53
C GLY A 3 14.04 -6.07 -20.47
N GLY A 4 12.98 -6.87 -20.40
CA GLY A 4 11.64 -6.36 -20.14
C GLY A 4 11.65 -5.65 -18.78
N THR A 5 11.16 -4.41 -18.75
CA THR A 5 10.92 -3.72 -17.49
C THR A 5 10.01 -4.59 -16.62
N LEU A 6 10.42 -4.90 -15.39
CA LEU A 6 9.60 -5.65 -14.45
C LEU A 6 8.30 -4.89 -14.16
N ARG A 7 7.19 -5.63 -14.02
CA ARG A 7 5.86 -5.07 -13.79
C ARG A 7 5.00 -6.01 -12.95
N ILE A 8 4.15 -5.43 -12.12
CA ILE A 8 3.04 -6.10 -11.46
C ILE A 8 1.88 -6.15 -12.46
N THR A 9 1.61 -7.35 -12.99
CA THR A 9 0.58 -7.58 -14.01
C THR A 9 -0.58 -8.41 -13.50
N ASP A 10 -0.34 -9.27 -12.50
CA ASP A 10 -1.36 -10.08 -11.85
C ASP A 10 -1.61 -9.62 -10.40
N LEU A 11 -2.86 -9.28 -10.11
CA LEU A 11 -3.32 -8.90 -8.76
C LEU A 11 -4.26 -9.95 -8.14
N SER A 12 -4.47 -11.09 -8.80
CA SER A 12 -5.43 -12.13 -8.42
C SER A 12 -5.12 -12.81 -7.08
N ALA A 13 -3.87 -12.71 -6.63
CA ALA A 13 -3.44 -13.12 -5.30
C ALA A 13 -4.09 -12.31 -4.16
N LEU A 14 -4.66 -11.13 -4.47
CA LEU A 14 -5.34 -10.28 -3.51
C LEU A 14 -6.85 -10.21 -3.78
N ARG A 15 -7.61 -10.21 -2.68
CA ARG A 15 -9.04 -9.93 -2.62
C ARG A 15 -9.28 -8.82 -1.59
N PRO A 16 -10.43 -8.12 -1.63
CA PRO A 16 -10.77 -7.11 -0.63
C PRO A 16 -10.63 -7.60 0.83
N GLU A 17 -10.94 -8.86 1.08
CA GLU A 17 -10.80 -9.51 2.37
C GLU A 17 -9.35 -9.56 2.84
N ASN A 18 -8.36 -9.69 1.94
CA ASN A 18 -6.95 -9.70 2.30
C ASN A 18 -6.53 -8.35 2.92
N PHE A 19 -7.07 -7.22 2.45
CA PHE A 19 -6.82 -5.91 3.04
C PHE A 19 -7.36 -5.82 4.46
N LYS A 20 -8.63 -6.21 4.64
CA LYS A 20 -9.30 -6.20 5.95
C LYS A 20 -8.62 -7.13 6.94
N LEU A 21 -8.28 -8.35 6.51
CA LEU A 21 -7.57 -9.33 7.33
C LEU A 21 -6.18 -8.83 7.70
N ARG A 22 -5.40 -8.30 6.74
CA ARG A 22 -4.06 -7.77 7.01
C ARG A 22 -4.12 -6.58 7.96
N ASN A 23 -5.04 -5.65 7.77
CA ASN A 23 -5.22 -4.50 8.66
C ASN A 23 -5.66 -4.94 10.07
N THR A 24 -6.60 -5.88 10.17
CA THR A 24 -7.02 -6.47 11.45
C THR A 24 -5.84 -7.12 12.18
N LYS A 25 -4.97 -7.84 11.46
CA LYS A 25 -3.76 -8.44 12.07
C LYS A 25 -2.85 -7.38 12.66
N PHE A 26 -2.64 -6.27 11.95
CA PHE A 26 -1.88 -5.16 12.51
C PHE A 26 -2.55 -4.59 13.75
N LEU A 27 -3.87 -4.42 13.78
CA LEU A 27 -4.59 -3.90 14.95
C LEU A 27 -4.48 -4.81 16.18
N MET A 28 -4.43 -6.13 15.98
CA MET A 28 -4.40 -7.12 17.07
C MET A 28 -2.99 -7.43 17.59
N ASP A 29 -1.95 -6.87 16.96
CA ASP A 29 -0.57 -7.08 17.36
C ASP A 29 -0.19 -6.13 18.49
N ASP A 30 -0.21 -6.65 19.72
CA ASP A 30 0.11 -5.92 20.95
C ASP A 30 1.57 -5.42 21.00
N SER A 31 2.47 -6.00 20.19
CA SER A 31 3.89 -5.58 20.14
C SER A 31 4.10 -4.29 19.35
N LEU A 32 3.12 -3.91 18.52
CA LEU A 32 3.15 -2.72 17.69
C LEU A 32 2.38 -1.62 18.43
N HIS A 33 2.92 -1.12 19.55
CA HIS A 33 2.31 -0.06 20.39
C HIS A 33 1.54 0.97 19.54
N TYR A 34 0.22 0.89 19.60
CA TYR A 34 -0.68 1.86 19.02
C TYR A 34 -0.94 2.95 20.06
N ASP A 35 -0.89 4.20 19.62
CA ASP A 35 -1.72 5.25 20.21
C ASP A 35 -3.17 4.93 19.85
N VAL A 36 -3.74 3.92 20.50
CA VAL A 36 -5.19 3.71 20.50
C VAL A 36 -5.72 5.00 21.10
N GLN A 37 -6.27 5.87 20.26
CA GLN A 37 -6.99 7.05 20.73
C GLN A 37 -7.89 6.59 21.86
N THR A 38 -7.78 7.27 22.98
CA THR A 38 -8.10 6.83 24.34
C THR A 38 -9.57 6.43 24.59
N HIS A 39 -10.41 6.33 23.55
CA HIS A 39 -11.87 6.22 23.63
C HIS A 39 -12.49 5.09 22.78
N GLU A 40 -11.77 4.45 21.85
CA GLU A 40 -12.33 3.36 21.02
C GLU A 40 -11.82 1.96 21.43
N SER A 41 -12.76 1.02 21.59
CA SER A 41 -12.43 -0.38 21.87
C SER A 41 -11.89 -1.09 20.62
N ARG A 42 -11.03 -2.11 20.82
CA ARG A 42 -10.54 -2.99 19.73
C ARG A 42 -11.66 -3.60 18.89
N GLN A 43 -12.81 -3.86 19.52
CA GLN A 43 -13.99 -4.39 18.84
C GLN A 43 -14.60 -3.37 17.86
N GLN A 44 -14.67 -2.09 18.26
CA GLN A 44 -15.14 -1.00 17.38
C GLN A 44 -14.18 -0.80 16.21
N LEU A 45 -12.87 -0.74 16.46
CA LEU A 45 -11.87 -0.61 15.40
C LEU A 45 -11.92 -1.78 14.41
N ARG A 46 -12.04 -3.01 14.92
CA ARG A 46 -12.25 -4.20 14.08
C ARG A 46 -13.52 -4.07 13.26
N HIS A 47 -14.64 -3.66 13.86
CA HIS A 47 -15.89 -3.47 13.13
C HIS A 47 -15.72 -2.45 12.00
N SER A 48 -15.11 -1.29 12.28
CA SER A 48 -14.82 -0.24 11.29
C SER A 48 -13.99 -0.74 10.11
N ILE A 49 -13.03 -1.66 10.33
CA ILE A 49 -12.27 -2.30 9.25
C ILE A 49 -13.17 -3.18 8.38
N TRP A 50 -14.04 -3.99 9.00
CA TRP A 50 -14.81 -5.00 8.29
C TRP A 50 -16.02 -4.44 7.52
N VAL A 51 -16.56 -3.29 7.95
CA VAL A 51 -17.67 -2.61 7.25
C VAL A 51 -17.24 -1.84 6.00
N VAL A 52 -15.93 -1.65 5.76
CA VAL A 52 -15.43 -1.06 4.50
C VAL A 52 -16.00 -1.82 3.32
N ARG A 53 -16.53 -1.13 2.32
CA ARG A 53 -17.17 -1.80 1.17
C ARG A 53 -16.14 -2.54 0.34
N ASN A 54 -16.39 -3.82 0.07
CA ASN A 54 -15.53 -4.61 -0.80
C ASN A 54 -15.44 -4.04 -2.22
N GLY A 55 -16.51 -3.39 -2.70
CA GLY A 55 -16.51 -2.72 -4.00
C GLY A 55 -15.46 -1.61 -4.09
N ASP A 56 -15.31 -0.81 -3.04
CA ASP A 56 -14.35 0.29 -3.01
C ASP A 56 -12.91 -0.22 -3.07
N ILE A 57 -12.60 -1.30 -2.34
CA ILE A 57 -11.28 -1.95 -2.39
C ILE A 57 -11.09 -2.66 -3.73
N ARG A 58 -12.15 -3.24 -4.31
CA ARG A 58 -12.06 -3.91 -5.61
C ARG A 58 -11.63 -2.95 -6.71
N ARG A 59 -12.06 -1.69 -6.66
CA ARG A 59 -11.58 -0.65 -7.59
C ARG A 59 -10.06 -0.46 -7.56
N VAL A 60 -9.42 -0.58 -6.39
CA VAL A 60 -7.95 -0.53 -6.27
C VAL A 60 -7.25 -1.69 -7.00
N LEU A 61 -7.93 -2.81 -7.18
CA LEU A 61 -7.38 -3.96 -7.90
C LEU A 61 -7.71 -3.89 -9.39
N GLU A 62 -8.92 -3.48 -9.74
CA GLU A 62 -9.40 -3.39 -11.13
C GLU A 62 -8.71 -2.26 -11.89
N ASP A 63 -8.69 -1.06 -11.32
CA ASP A 63 -8.21 0.17 -11.96
C ASP A 63 -6.67 0.31 -11.90
N PHE A 64 -5.94 -0.68 -11.35
CA PHE A 64 -4.50 -0.63 -11.16
C PHE A 64 -3.71 -0.46 -12.49
N PRO A 65 -2.71 0.45 -12.56
CA PRO A 65 -1.98 0.75 -13.80
C PRO A 65 -0.93 -0.32 -14.13
N ARG A 66 -1.34 -1.38 -14.85
CA ARG A 66 -0.50 -2.56 -15.15
C ARG A 66 0.62 -2.35 -16.18
N ASP A 67 0.54 -1.27 -16.95
CA ASP A 67 1.46 -1.01 -18.07
C ASP A 67 2.63 -0.10 -17.71
N GLU A 68 2.63 0.46 -16.50
CA GLU A 68 3.65 1.37 -15.99
C GLU A 68 4.90 0.62 -15.49
N PRO A 69 6.06 1.30 -15.36
CA PRO A 69 7.24 0.75 -14.67
C PRO A 69 6.94 0.35 -13.22
N VAL A 70 7.58 -0.70 -12.70
CA VAL A 70 7.29 -1.21 -11.34
C VAL A 70 7.41 -0.15 -10.23
N HIS A 71 8.36 0.79 -10.32
CA HIS A 71 8.45 1.88 -9.34
C HIS A 71 7.20 2.77 -9.34
N ASP A 72 6.71 3.12 -10.53
CA ASP A 72 5.50 3.91 -10.73
C ASP A 72 4.28 3.14 -10.23
N GLN A 73 4.22 1.83 -10.50
CA GLN A 73 3.18 0.93 -10.00
C GLN A 73 3.15 0.85 -8.47
N CYS A 74 4.33 0.75 -7.84
CA CYS A 74 4.48 0.77 -6.40
C CYS A 74 4.04 2.12 -5.81
N ALA A 75 4.40 3.24 -6.46
CA ALA A 75 3.95 4.57 -6.06
C ALA A 75 2.44 4.74 -6.18
N SER A 76 1.85 4.32 -7.30
CA SER A 76 0.42 4.30 -7.56
C SER A 76 -0.35 3.41 -6.57
N TRP A 77 0.21 2.26 -6.18
CA TRP A 77 -0.35 1.42 -5.12
C TRP A 77 -0.43 2.16 -3.79
N MET A 78 0.69 2.77 -3.38
CA MET A 78 0.74 3.49 -2.12
C MET A 78 -0.18 4.71 -2.13
N HIS A 79 -0.20 5.48 -3.21
CA HIS A 79 -1.13 6.59 -3.41
C HIS A 79 -2.60 6.14 -3.25
N ALA A 80 -3.01 5.07 -3.93
CA ALA A 80 -4.38 4.57 -3.86
C ALA A 80 -4.76 4.09 -2.44
N VAL A 81 -3.94 3.23 -1.82
CA VAL A 81 -4.30 2.59 -0.54
C VAL A 81 -4.13 3.55 0.64
N VAL A 82 -3.02 4.29 0.69
CA VAL A 82 -2.71 5.23 1.77
C VAL A 82 -3.51 6.52 1.63
N GLY A 83 -3.59 7.05 0.41
CA GLY A 83 -4.32 8.28 0.12
C GLY A 83 -5.81 8.13 0.44
N LYS A 84 -6.45 7.09 -0.12
CA LYS A 84 -7.89 6.82 0.11
C LYS A 84 -8.20 6.47 1.56
N HIS A 85 -7.23 5.91 2.28
CA HIS A 85 -7.26 5.67 3.73
C HIS A 85 -8.50 4.88 4.17
N PHE A 86 -8.64 3.66 3.63
CA PHE A 86 -9.80 2.80 3.83
C PHE A 86 -10.09 2.46 5.30
N PHE A 87 -9.05 2.41 6.13
CA PHE A 87 -9.15 1.95 7.52
C PHE A 87 -8.89 3.11 8.50
N PRO A 88 -9.35 2.98 9.76
CA PRO A 88 -9.04 3.98 10.80
C PRO A 88 -7.54 4.14 11.04
N ASP A 89 -6.77 3.05 10.94
CA ASP A 89 -5.33 3.06 11.15
C ASP A 89 -4.62 1.96 10.35
N ALA A 90 -3.29 1.92 10.40
CA ALA A 90 -2.40 0.95 9.77
C ALA A 90 -2.48 0.88 8.24
N ASN A 91 -3.04 1.90 7.58
CA ASN A 91 -3.16 1.95 6.11
C ASN A 91 -1.79 1.78 5.41
N HIS A 92 -0.75 2.50 5.85
CA HIS A 92 0.60 2.35 5.29
C HIS A 92 1.17 0.95 5.45
N ARG A 93 1.05 0.37 6.66
CA ARG A 93 1.53 -0.99 6.94
C ARG A 93 0.78 -2.02 6.11
N THR A 94 -0.54 -1.89 5.99
CA THR A 94 -1.36 -2.72 5.12
C THR A 94 -0.92 -2.59 3.66
N ALA A 95 -0.75 -1.36 3.17
CA ALA A 95 -0.34 -1.10 1.79
C ALA A 95 1.03 -1.74 1.49
N ILE A 96 2.05 -1.47 2.30
CA ILE A 96 3.40 -2.04 2.17
C ILE A 96 3.37 -3.57 2.21
N ALA A 97 2.67 -4.14 3.18
CA ALA A 97 2.67 -5.59 3.38
C ALA A 97 1.92 -6.37 2.29
N LEU A 98 0.95 -5.73 1.63
CA LEU A 98 0.26 -6.30 0.47
C LEU A 98 1.03 -6.05 -0.83
N LEU A 99 1.69 -4.89 -0.97
CA LEU A 99 2.55 -4.61 -2.12
C LEU A 99 3.70 -5.62 -2.21
N ARG A 100 4.35 -5.91 -1.08
CA ARG A 100 5.41 -6.93 -1.02
C ARG A 100 4.89 -8.31 -1.41
N GLN A 101 3.66 -8.65 -1.03
CA GLN A 101 3.02 -9.88 -1.49
C GLN A 101 2.82 -9.85 -3.00
N LEU A 102 2.25 -8.78 -3.57
CA LEU A 102 2.06 -8.65 -5.01
C LEU A 102 3.37 -8.77 -5.78
N LEU A 103 4.45 -8.12 -5.32
CA LEU A 103 5.76 -8.22 -5.95
C LEU A 103 6.23 -9.68 -6.02
N VAL A 104 6.18 -10.41 -4.91
CA VAL A 104 6.59 -11.83 -4.86
C VAL A 104 5.72 -12.70 -5.78
N GLU A 105 4.40 -12.51 -5.76
CA GLU A 105 3.47 -13.27 -6.60
C GLU A 105 3.66 -12.97 -8.11
N ASN A 106 4.22 -11.81 -8.44
CA ASN A 106 4.62 -11.45 -9.81
C ASN A 106 6.07 -11.84 -10.13
N GLY A 107 6.72 -12.63 -9.27
CA GLY A 107 8.10 -13.07 -9.48
C GLY A 107 9.12 -11.94 -9.38
N ILE A 108 8.81 -10.89 -8.62
CA ILE A 108 9.70 -9.74 -8.37
C ILE A 108 10.18 -9.84 -6.93
N ASN A 109 11.50 -9.87 -6.75
CA ASN A 109 12.12 -9.84 -5.44
C ASN A 109 11.99 -8.43 -4.85
N PRO A 110 11.24 -8.23 -3.75
CA PRO A 110 11.11 -6.90 -3.15
C PRO A 110 12.36 -6.45 -2.39
N GLY A 111 13.33 -7.34 -2.15
CA GLY A 111 14.50 -7.04 -1.34
C GLY A 111 14.16 -6.60 0.10
N GLN A 112 15.08 -5.90 0.74
CA GLN A 112 14.89 -5.33 2.07
C GLN A 112 14.82 -3.81 1.96
N TRP A 113 13.65 -3.23 2.26
CA TRP A 113 13.48 -1.78 2.25
C TRP A 113 13.97 -1.17 3.57
N SER A 114 14.76 -0.10 3.48
CA SER A 114 15.33 0.57 4.66
C SER A 114 14.23 0.99 5.64
N PRO A 115 14.26 0.55 6.92
CA PRO A 115 13.26 0.94 7.91
C PRO A 115 13.25 2.45 8.16
N GLU A 116 14.42 3.10 8.09
CA GLU A 116 14.54 4.54 8.28
C GLU A 116 13.88 5.31 7.15
N ARG A 117 14.20 4.97 5.89
CA ARG A 117 13.59 5.58 4.70
C ARG A 117 12.08 5.35 4.67
N THR A 118 11.64 4.17 5.09
CA THR A 118 10.22 3.83 5.17
C THR A 118 9.49 4.70 6.19
N ARG A 119 10.11 4.99 7.34
CA ARG A 119 9.55 5.94 8.33
C ARG A 119 9.52 7.36 7.79
N GLN A 120 10.59 7.82 7.15
CA GLN A 120 10.65 9.16 6.54
C GLN A 120 9.53 9.34 5.50
N ALA A 121 9.39 8.40 4.56
CA ALA A 121 8.33 8.45 3.53
C ALA A 121 6.92 8.38 4.15
N ARG A 122 6.72 7.55 5.18
CA ARG A 122 5.46 7.51 5.93
C ARG A 122 5.13 8.87 6.52
N ASP A 123 6.07 9.48 7.25
CA ASP A 123 5.84 10.75 7.94
C ASP A 123 5.61 11.90 6.95
N GLU A 124 6.37 11.93 5.84
CA GLU A 124 6.15 12.88 4.75
C GLU A 124 4.78 12.68 4.09
N SER A 125 4.38 11.44 3.79
CA SER A 125 3.07 11.15 3.21
C SER A 125 1.91 11.56 4.14
N HIS A 126 2.08 11.45 5.47
CA HIS A 126 1.10 11.95 6.43
C HIS A 126 0.96 13.48 6.36
N ARG A 127 2.07 14.19 6.20
CA ARG A 127 2.08 15.66 6.04
C ARG A 127 1.40 16.05 4.74
N VAL A 128 1.84 15.49 3.61
CA VAL A 128 1.30 15.80 2.27
C VAL A 128 -0.21 15.51 2.19
N ARG A 129 -0.70 14.42 2.78
CA ARG A 129 -2.13 14.11 2.84
C ARG A 129 -3.01 15.16 3.55
N ARG A 130 -2.42 16.06 4.34
CA ARG A 130 -3.13 17.19 4.96
C ARG A 130 -3.13 18.43 4.07
N GLU A 131 -2.30 18.45 3.03
CA GLU A 131 -2.08 19.58 2.14
C GLU A 131 -2.82 19.39 0.79
N ILE A 132 -3.05 18.13 0.37
CA ILE A 132 -3.74 17.81 -0.88
C ILE A 132 -5.24 17.53 -0.68
N GLU A 133 -5.99 17.57 -1.78
CA GLU A 133 -7.40 17.14 -1.81
C GLU A 133 -7.52 15.65 -1.42
N PRO A 134 -8.52 15.25 -0.61
CA PRO A 134 -8.71 13.85 -0.27
C PRO A 134 -8.85 12.94 -1.49
N ILE A 135 -8.07 11.87 -1.53
CA ILE A 135 -8.14 10.88 -2.61
C ILE A 135 -9.49 10.16 -2.57
N ARG A 136 -10.16 10.15 -3.72
CA ARG A 136 -11.46 9.52 -3.95
C ARG A 136 -11.30 8.32 -4.89
N LEU A 137 -12.38 7.56 -5.08
CA LEU A 137 -12.33 6.37 -5.94
C LEU A 137 -12.10 6.70 -7.42
N ASP A 138 -12.48 7.90 -7.87
CA ASP A 138 -12.23 8.42 -9.21
C ASP A 138 -10.83 9.04 -9.39
N THR A 139 -10.07 9.20 -8.30
CA THR A 139 -8.73 9.83 -8.33
C THR A 139 -7.62 8.92 -7.80
N LEU A 140 -7.86 7.61 -7.68
CA LEU A 140 -6.94 6.64 -7.05
C LEU A 140 -5.52 6.62 -7.62
N TYR A 141 -5.31 7.01 -8.87
CA TYR A 141 -4.02 6.95 -9.56
C TYR A 141 -3.62 8.27 -10.23
N VAL A 142 -4.17 9.38 -9.74
CA VAL A 142 -3.64 10.71 -10.10
C VAL A 142 -2.19 10.79 -9.61
N ARG A 143 -1.33 11.42 -10.42
CA ARG A 143 0.06 11.70 -10.04
C ARG A 143 0.11 13.10 -9.44
N ASP A 144 -0.01 13.16 -8.12
CA ASP A 144 0.08 14.38 -7.31
C ASP A 144 1.28 14.30 -6.34
N GLU A 145 1.37 15.25 -5.41
CA GLU A 145 2.46 15.31 -4.44
C GLU A 145 2.56 14.05 -3.57
N LEU A 146 1.44 13.36 -3.29
CA LEU A 146 1.47 12.11 -2.53
C LEU A 146 2.07 10.98 -3.37
N TRP A 147 1.76 10.93 -4.67
CA TRP A 147 2.38 9.98 -5.58
C TRP A 147 3.90 10.20 -5.66
N ASP A 148 4.35 11.46 -5.74
CA ASP A 148 5.77 11.83 -5.81
C ASP A 148 6.57 11.42 -4.57
N VAL A 149 5.96 11.50 -3.37
CA VAL A 149 6.60 10.98 -2.14
C VAL A 149 6.92 9.49 -2.29
N TRP A 150 5.95 8.71 -2.74
CA TRP A 150 6.14 7.26 -2.86
C TRP A 150 7.04 6.88 -4.03
N LYS A 151 6.97 7.61 -5.14
CA LYS A 151 7.85 7.41 -6.29
C LYS A 151 9.31 7.59 -5.89
N ARG A 152 9.66 8.71 -5.26
CA ARG A 152 11.01 8.98 -4.75
C ARG A 152 11.47 7.91 -3.74
N TYR A 153 10.57 7.46 -2.87
CA TYR A 153 10.88 6.39 -1.93
C TYR A 153 11.24 5.07 -2.63
N PHE A 154 10.45 4.62 -3.61
CA PHE A 154 10.74 3.36 -4.31
C PHE A 154 11.97 3.46 -5.22
N GLU A 155 12.26 4.62 -5.78
CA GLU A 155 13.52 4.84 -6.50
C GLU A 155 14.76 4.77 -5.59
N ASP A 156 14.63 5.16 -4.32
CA ASP A 156 15.73 5.10 -3.33
C ASP A 156 15.93 3.71 -2.72
N VAL A 157 14.84 2.96 -2.47
CA VAL A 157 14.91 1.75 -1.63
C VAL A 157 14.63 0.44 -2.35
N PHE A 158 14.20 0.47 -3.61
CA PHE A 158 13.75 -0.72 -4.32
C PHE A 158 14.48 -0.87 -5.66
N GLU A 159 15.39 -1.83 -5.70
CA GLU A 159 16.02 -2.30 -6.93
C GLU A 159 15.29 -3.58 -7.37
N PRO A 160 14.43 -3.52 -8.41
CA PRO A 160 13.59 -4.64 -8.78
C PRO A 160 14.40 -5.70 -9.53
N GLU A 161 14.40 -6.91 -9.00
CA GLU A 161 15.07 -8.07 -9.60
C GLU A 161 14.08 -9.24 -9.75
N PRO A 162 14.25 -10.11 -10.76
CA PRO A 162 13.49 -11.36 -10.82
C PRO A 162 13.73 -12.22 -9.58
N LEU A 163 12.68 -12.86 -9.07
CA LEU A 163 12.79 -13.82 -7.98
C LEU A 163 13.50 -15.08 -8.50
N GLU A 164 14.67 -15.40 -7.94
CA GLU A 164 15.40 -16.62 -8.31
C GLU A 164 14.53 -17.85 -7.99
N LYS A 165 14.32 -18.71 -8.99
CA LYS A 165 13.68 -20.01 -8.77
C LYS A 165 14.72 -20.94 -8.15
N SER A 166 14.56 -21.23 -6.86
CA SER A 166 15.30 -22.32 -6.18
C SER A 166 14.88 -23.69 -6.72
#